data_AF-A0A9R0XIQ1-F1
#
_entry.id   AF-A0A9R0XIQ1-F1
#
_cell.length_a   1.000
_cell.length_b   1.000
_cell.length_c   1.000
_cell.angle_alpha   90.00
_cell.angle_beta   90.00
_cell.angle_gamma   90.00
#
_symmetry.space_group_name_H-M   'P 1'
#
loop_
_entity.id
_entity.type
_entity.pdbx_description
1 polymer ?
#
loop_
_entity_poly.entity_id
_entity_poly.type
_entity_poly.pdbx_seq_one_letter_code
_entity_poly.pdbx_strand_id
1 'polypeptide(L)' 'MQAKGYVTVEQVEKEFLWSTGRAIDALETLLKEGLAMIDDGHRDGKRRHWFPCVTLRSDASSSEAKS' A
#
# COMPACT_ATOMS: atom_id res chain seq x y z
N MET A 1 3.42 15.30 5.91
CA MET A 1 2.34 14.45 5.37
C MET A 1 2.64 13.02 5.80
N GLN A 2 1.78 12.34 6.55
CA GLN A 2 1.98 10.90 6.82
C GLN A 2 1.38 10.12 5.66
N ALA A 3 2.19 9.28 5.00
CA ALA A 3 1.69 8.38 3.97
C ALA A 3 0.73 7.39 4.63
N LYS A 4 -0.48 7.23 4.07
CA LYS A 4 -1.49 6.30 4.62
C LYS A 4 -1.08 4.82 4.52
N GLY A 5 -0.02 4.52 3.77
CA GLY A 5 0.49 3.17 3.58
C GLY A 5 -0.33 2.32 2.60
N TYR A 6 -1.42 2.85 2.05
CA TYR A 6 -2.25 2.19 1.05
C TYR A 6 -2.66 3.15 -0.08
N VAL A 7 -3.08 2.59 -1.20
CA VAL A 7 -3.75 3.30 -2.30
C VAL A 7 -5.02 2.58 -2.76
N THR A 8 -5.95 3.31 -3.39
CA THR A 8 -7.05 2.74 -4.19
C THR A 8 -6.79 2.94 -5.68
N VAL A 9 -7.50 2.22 -6.55
CA VAL A 9 -7.39 2.36 -8.01
C VAL A 9 -7.68 3.81 -8.42
N GLU A 10 -8.74 4.41 -7.89
CA GLU A 10 -9.15 5.77 -8.26
C GLU A 10 -8.13 6.84 -7.83
N GLN A 11 -7.35 6.57 -6.77
CA GLN A 11 -6.26 7.46 -6.37
C GLN A 11 -5.11 7.41 -7.37
N VAL A 12 -4.75 6.21 -7.86
CA VAL A 12 -3.70 6.04 -8.87
C VAL A 12 -4.12 6.66 -10.20
N GLU A 13 -5.36 6.45 -10.62
CA GLU A 13 -5.93 7.07 -11.83
C GLU A 13 -5.83 8.59 -11.77
N LYS A 14 -6.30 9.20 -10.66
CA LYS A 14 -6.34 10.65 -10.51
C LYS A 14 -4.96 11.29 -10.45
N GLU A 15 -4.04 10.68 -9.71
CA GLU A 15 -2.71 11.26 -9.49
C GLU A 15 -1.81 11.13 -10.74
N PHE A 16 -1.88 10.00 -11.44
CA PHE A 16 -0.99 9.70 -12.56
C PHE A 16 -1.64 9.81 -13.94
N LEU A 17 -2.94 10.14 -14.01
CA LEU A 17 -3.73 10.15 -15.24
C LEU A 17 -3.67 8.79 -15.98
N TRP A 18 -3.67 7.70 -15.21
CA TRP A 18 -3.66 6.34 -15.75
C TRP A 18 -5.06 5.89 -16.13
N SER A 19 -5.15 5.03 -17.14
CA SER A 19 -6.37 4.27 -17.39
C SER A 19 -6.61 3.27 -16.26
N THR A 20 -7.88 2.94 -16.02
CA THR A 20 -8.30 1.96 -15.01
C THR A 20 -7.60 0.62 -15.18
N GLY A 21 -7.52 0.11 -16.42
CA GLY A 21 -6.85 -1.15 -16.72
C GLY A 21 -5.37 -1.12 -16.30
N ARG A 22 -4.63 -0.05 -16.65
CA ARG A 22 -3.22 0.09 -16.29
C ARG A 22 -3.03 0.17 -14.76
N ALA A 23 -3.90 0.88 -14.05
CA ALA A 23 -3.83 0.98 -12.60
C ALA A 23 -4.09 -0.38 -11.93
N ILE A 24 -5.07 -1.15 -12.42
CA ILE A 24 -5.36 -2.50 -11.94
C ILE A 24 -4.19 -3.44 -12.22
N ASP A 25 -3.70 -3.50 -13.46
CA ASP A 25 -2.60 -4.40 -13.85
C ASP A 25 -1.35 -4.19 -13.00
N ALA A 26 -1.01 -2.93 -12.73
CA ALA A 26 0.14 -2.59 -11.89
C ALA A 26 -0.07 -3.05 -10.44
N LEU A 27 -1.23 -2.78 -9.84
CA LEU A 27 -1.53 -3.17 -8.47
C LEU A 27 -1.62 -4.70 -8.33
N GLU A 28 -2.20 -5.40 -9.30
CA GLU A 28 -2.20 -6.86 -9.35
C GLU A 28 -0.80 -7.45 -9.47
N THR A 29 0.08 -6.81 -10.25
CA THR A 29 1.49 -7.24 -10.33
C THR A 29 2.16 -7.11 -8.97
N LEU A 30 1.95 -6.01 -8.25
CA LEU A 30 2.51 -5.83 -6.90
C LEU A 30 1.97 -6.85 -5.89
N LEU A 31 0.70 -7.26 -6.03
CA LEU A 31 0.12 -8.35 -5.24
C LEU A 31 0.79 -9.71 -5.56
N LYS A 32 0.98 -10.01 -6.84
CA LYS A 32 1.63 -11.26 -7.29
C LYS A 32 3.07 -11.37 -6.80
N GLU A 33 3.80 -10.26 -6.79
CA GLU A 33 5.18 -10.18 -6.29
C GLU A 33 5.28 -10.09 -4.76
N GLY A 34 4.16 -10.11 -4.03
CA GLY A 34 4.14 -10.02 -2.56
C GLY A 34 4.55 -8.66 -2.00
N LEU A 35 4.51 -7.60 -2.83
CA LEU A 35 4.86 -6.23 -2.45
C LEU A 35 3.66 -5.43 -1.92
N ALA A 36 2.44 -5.93 -2.13
CA ALA A 36 1.21 -5.33 -1.64
C ALA A 36 0.30 -6.36 -0.97
N MET A 37 -0.67 -5.87 -0.20
CA MET A 37 -1.75 -6.66 0.40
C MET A 37 -3.11 -6.04 0.08
N ILE A 38 -4.15 -6.87 -0.08
CA ILE A 38 -5.53 -6.40 -0.26
C ILE A 38 -6.21 -6.19 1.11
N ASP A 39 -6.96 -5.10 1.22
CA ASP A 39 -7.93 -4.86 2.28
C ASP A 39 -9.29 -4.46 1.68
N ASP A 40 -10.26 -5.36 1.79
CA ASP A 40 -11.66 -5.17 1.39
C ASP A 40 -12.58 -4.93 2.61
N GLY A 41 -12.03 -4.83 3.82
CA GLY A 41 -12.81 -4.76 5.07
C GLY A 41 -13.26 -3.34 5.44
N HIS A 42 -12.87 -2.32 4.69
CA HIS A 42 -13.19 -0.94 5.04
C HIS A 42 -14.66 -0.60 4.78
N ARG A 43 -15.24 0.24 5.64
CA ARG A 43 -16.68 0.59 5.67
C ARG A 43 -17.22 1.28 4.42
N ASP A 44 -16.34 1.82 3.58
CA ASP A 44 -16.71 2.47 2.32
C ASP A 44 -16.84 1.47 1.15
N GLY A 45 -16.58 0.18 1.39
CA GLY A 45 -16.62 -0.87 0.38
C GLY A 45 -15.50 -0.75 -0.68
N LYS A 46 -14.52 0.12 -0.49
CA LYS A 46 -13.42 0.32 -1.43
C LYS A 46 -12.23 -0.55 -1.09
N ARG A 47 -11.78 -1.36 -2.06
CA ARG A 47 -10.54 -2.11 -1.99
C ARG A 47 -9.34 -1.18 -1.81
N ARG A 48 -8.50 -1.48 -0.83
CA ARG A 48 -7.21 -0.82 -0.58
C ARG A 48 -6.07 -1.78 -0.87
N HIS A 49 -5.01 -1.25 -1.46
CA HIS A 49 -3.76 -1.96 -1.69
C HIS A 49 -2.73 -1.39 -0.72
N TRP A 50 -2.40 -2.15 0.32
CA TRP A 50 -1.47 -1.80 1.38
C TRP A 50 -0.03 -2.16 1.01
N PHE A 51 0.92 -1.30 1.34
CA PHE A 51 2.36 -1.48 1.10
C PHE A 51 3.11 -1.60 2.43
N PRO A 52 3.57 -2.80 2.82
CA PRO A 52 4.26 -3.03 4.10
C PRO A 52 5.48 -2.12 4.31
N CYS A 53 6.25 -1.86 3.23
CA CYS A 53 7.44 -1.02 3.27
C CYS A 53 7.17 0.48 3.54
N VAL A 54 5.91 0.92 3.45
CA VAL A 54 5.50 2.31 3.74
C VAL A 54 4.84 2.43 5.12
N THR A 55 4.38 1.31 5.69
CA THR A 55 3.67 1.26 6.98
C THR A 55 4.60 0.99 8.16
N LEU A 56 5.73 0.32 7.94
CA LEU A 56 6.77 0.12 8.95
C LEU A 56 7.56 1.42 9.15
N ARG A 57 7.18 2.22 10.16
CA ARG A 57 8.10 3.21 10.73
C ARG A 57 9.25 2.46 11.42
N SER A 58 10.47 2.98 11.23
CA SER A 58 11.70 2.41 11.77
C SER A 58 11.73 2.42 13.30
N ASP A 59 11.21 1.38 13.94
CA ASP A 59 11.61 0.98 15.30
C ASP A 59 12.70 -0.11 15.22
N ALA A 60 13.67 0.08 14.32
CA ALA A 60 14.92 -0.68 14.32
C ALA A 60 16.04 0.08 15.06
N SER A 61 15.69 0.82 16.10
CA SER A 61 16.61 1.11 17.21
C SER A 61 16.11 0.37 18.45
N SER A 62 15.95 -0.95 18.38
CA SER A 62 16.08 -1.75 19.60
C SER A 62 17.51 -1.59 20.07
N SER A 63 17.69 -0.74 21.08
CA SER A 63 18.86 -0.76 21.93
C SER A 63 19.08 -2.19 22.42
N GLU A 64 20.14 -2.84 21.95
CA GLU A 64 20.77 -3.92 22.70
C GLU A 64 21.36 -3.32 23.98
N ALA A 65 20.50 -3.15 25.00
CA ALA A 65 20.95 -3.18 26.38
C ALA A 65 21.17 -4.65 26.71
N LYS A 66 22.42 -5.11 26.63
CA LYS A 66 22.84 -6.38 27.21
C LYS A 66 23.69 -6.08 28.44
N SER A 67 23.30 -6.76 29.53
CA SER A 67 23.71 -6.65 30.93
C SER A 67 25.21 -6.66 31.19
#